data_AF-A0A382SBG1-F1
#
_entry.id   AF-A0A382SBG1-F1
#
_cell.length_a   1.000
_cell.length_b   1.000
_cell.length_c   1.000
_cell.angle_alpha   90.00
_cell.angle_beta   90.00
_cell.angle_gamma   90.00
#
_symmetry.space_group_name_H-M   'P 1'
#
loop_
_entity.id
_entity.type
_entity.pdbx_description
1 polymer ?
#
loop_
_entity_poly.entity_id
_entity_poly.type
_entity_poly.pdbx_seq_one_letter_code
_entity_poly.pdbx_strand_id
1 'polypeptide(L)'
;MNVESNLSQYIAESKSLNDKKFRNEVKISILSSFTLEGLSETLIVKCAEKDIKCKTFVSGYNQYNQEILKDNSQLHNFSPEITFLILDPRKIFGNLFYNSYELSKEQRIDFVNKKFNEIKELIDFFKSKSKSKLVISNFWIPTYSPYGISETKTEFGFREMIKQLNQNLLDKVQDEDSVYLLDMDRFVSKYGEENTFDFQQYFFGDIQISIKFIPHLANELMSFVIAYLGISKKCIVLDLDNTLWGGIAGEDGIDGIKLGHG
;
A
#
# COMPACT_ATOMS: atom_id res chain seq x y z
N MET A 1 -3.45 -1.43 -18.80
CA MET A 1 -2.79 -1.94 -17.58
C MET A 1 -1.73 -2.95 -18.04
N ASN A 2 -0.55 -2.97 -17.42
CA ASN A 2 0.40 -4.06 -17.67
C ASN A 2 -0.28 -5.38 -17.33
N VAL A 3 -0.08 -6.39 -18.16
CA VAL A 3 -0.63 -7.73 -17.94
C VAL A 3 0.15 -8.36 -16.79
N GLU A 4 -0.46 -8.42 -15.61
CA GLU A 4 0.11 -9.14 -14.46
C GLU A 4 -0.21 -10.63 -14.54
N SER A 5 0.75 -11.46 -14.13
CA SER A 5 0.56 -12.89 -13.93
C SER A 5 -0.49 -13.17 -12.85
N ASN A 6 -1.12 -14.35 -12.92
CA ASN A 6 -2.08 -14.78 -11.89
C ASN A 6 -1.34 -15.06 -10.57
N LEU A 7 -1.97 -14.77 -9.42
CA LEU A 7 -1.40 -15.04 -8.10
C LEU A 7 -0.88 -16.49 -7.94
N SER A 8 -1.60 -17.46 -8.49
CA SER A 8 -1.18 -18.88 -8.47
C SER A 8 0.20 -19.12 -9.10
N GLN A 9 0.57 -18.36 -10.13
CA GLN A 9 1.89 -18.43 -10.76
C GLN A 9 2.96 -17.87 -9.83
N TYR A 10 2.72 -16.72 -9.20
CA TYR A 10 3.63 -16.16 -8.20
C TYR A 10 3.88 -17.12 -7.02
N ILE A 11 2.84 -17.80 -6.54
CA ILE A 11 2.96 -18.81 -5.47
C ILE A 11 3.78 -20.03 -5.92
N ALA A 12 3.63 -20.47 -7.17
CA ALA A 12 4.40 -21.58 -7.71
C ALA A 12 5.87 -21.20 -7.91
N GLU A 13 6.13 -20.02 -8.49
CA GLU A 13 7.46 -19.52 -8.77
C GLU A 13 8.25 -19.25 -7.51
N SER A 14 7.63 -18.69 -6.46
CA SER A 14 8.32 -18.37 -5.20
C SER A 14 9.01 -19.59 -4.58
N LYS A 15 8.42 -20.79 -4.72
CA LYS A 15 8.97 -22.06 -4.23
C LYS A 15 10.24 -22.50 -4.97
N SER A 16 10.43 -22.05 -6.20
CA SER A 16 11.57 -22.43 -7.06
C SER A 16 12.82 -21.56 -6.86
N LEU A 17 12.74 -20.51 -6.04
CA LEU A 17 13.78 -19.47 -5.94
C LEU A 17 14.85 -19.72 -4.87
N ASN A 18 14.71 -20.77 -4.05
CA ASN A 18 15.57 -21.01 -2.88
C ASN A 18 17.06 -21.23 -3.23
N ASP A 19 17.38 -21.79 -4.40
CA ASP A 19 18.74 -22.16 -4.79
C ASP A 19 19.45 -21.13 -5.68
N LYS A 20 18.80 -20.00 -5.98
CA LYS A 20 19.39 -18.95 -6.81
C LYS A 20 20.33 -18.03 -6.01
N LYS A 21 21.40 -17.57 -6.66
CA LYS A 21 22.27 -16.52 -6.15
C LYS A 21 21.72 -15.16 -6.57
N PHE A 22 21.73 -14.21 -5.64
CA PHE A 22 21.23 -12.85 -5.84
C PHE A 22 22.30 -11.83 -5.48
N ARG A 23 22.26 -10.64 -6.10
CA ARG A 23 23.21 -9.54 -5.80
C ARG A 23 22.89 -8.80 -4.52
N ASN A 24 21.60 -8.62 -4.22
CA ASN A 24 21.12 -7.92 -3.04
C ASN A 24 20.28 -8.86 -2.17
N GLU A 25 20.11 -8.52 -0.90
CA GLU A 25 19.19 -9.20 0.01
C GLU A 25 18.37 -8.14 0.76
N VAL A 26 17.12 -8.48 1.10
CA VAL A 26 16.28 -7.66 1.95
C VAL A 26 15.36 -8.53 2.81
N LYS A 27 15.21 -8.17 4.09
CA LYS A 27 14.18 -8.71 4.97
C LYS A 27 12.98 -7.78 5.07
N ILE A 28 11.82 -8.27 4.68
CA ILE A 28 10.57 -7.51 4.67
C ILE A 28 9.57 -8.14 5.63
N SER A 29 8.95 -7.36 6.50
CA SER A 29 7.76 -7.80 7.23
C SER A 29 6.50 -7.17 6.65
N ILE A 30 5.39 -7.93 6.68
CA ILE A 30 4.06 -7.50 6.29
C ILE A 30 3.15 -7.68 7.50
N LEU A 31 2.71 -6.55 8.03
CA LEU A 31 1.73 -6.45 9.11
C LEU A 31 0.43 -5.93 8.53
N SER A 32 -0.69 -6.49 8.95
CA SER A 32 -1.98 -6.04 8.43
C SER A 32 -3.14 -6.28 9.39
N SER A 33 -4.19 -5.48 9.20
CA SER A 33 -5.47 -5.65 9.90
C SER A 33 -6.38 -6.71 9.26
N PHE A 34 -5.91 -7.36 8.19
CA PHE A 34 -6.69 -8.28 7.38
C PHE A 34 -5.87 -9.30 6.59
N THR A 35 -6.50 -10.20 5.83
CA THR A 35 -5.80 -11.24 5.07
C THR A 35 -5.18 -10.71 3.78
N LEU A 36 -3.86 -10.85 3.62
CA LEU A 36 -3.10 -10.49 2.41
C LEU A 36 -2.51 -11.74 1.73
N GLU A 37 -3.39 -12.63 1.28
CA GLU A 37 -2.99 -13.91 0.68
C GLU A 37 -2.11 -13.70 -0.56
N GLY A 38 -0.97 -14.40 -0.60
CA GLY A 38 -0.07 -14.40 -1.75
C GLY A 38 0.80 -13.15 -1.92
N LEU A 39 0.64 -12.12 -1.08
CA LEU A 39 1.43 -10.88 -1.19
C LEU A 39 2.92 -11.15 -0.93
N SER A 40 3.22 -11.97 0.07
CA SER A 40 4.59 -12.38 0.41
C SER A 40 5.28 -13.07 -0.77
N GLU A 41 4.62 -14.06 -1.35
CA GLU A 41 5.12 -14.82 -2.50
C GLU A 41 5.32 -13.92 -3.72
N THR A 42 4.38 -13.00 -3.95
CA THR A 42 4.48 -12.04 -5.05
C THR A 42 5.65 -11.08 -4.86
N LEU A 43 5.90 -10.58 -3.64
CA LEU A 43 7.09 -9.77 -3.35
C LEU A 43 8.38 -10.55 -3.54
N ILE A 44 8.43 -11.82 -3.13
CA ILE A 44 9.60 -12.69 -3.31
C ILE A 44 9.95 -12.83 -4.79
N VAL A 45 8.96 -13.13 -5.64
CA VAL A 45 9.16 -13.26 -7.08
C VAL A 45 9.58 -11.93 -7.71
N LYS A 46 8.87 -10.83 -7.42
CA LYS A 46 9.21 -9.50 -7.96
C LYS A 46 10.58 -8.99 -7.50
N CYS A 47 11.01 -9.34 -6.29
CA CYS A 47 12.38 -9.09 -5.83
C CYS A 47 13.38 -9.90 -6.66
N ALA A 48 13.11 -11.18 -6.89
CA ALA A 48 13.99 -12.06 -7.65
C ALA A 48 14.15 -11.60 -9.12
N GLU A 49 13.09 -11.08 -9.74
CA GLU A 49 13.14 -10.43 -11.07
C GLU A 49 14.11 -9.23 -11.13
N LYS A 50 14.42 -8.65 -9.96
CA LYS A 50 15.35 -7.52 -9.80
C LYS A 50 16.69 -7.95 -9.19
N ASP A 51 16.98 -9.25 -9.14
CA ASP A 51 18.22 -9.81 -8.57
C ASP A 51 18.37 -9.51 -7.06
N ILE A 52 17.24 -9.51 -6.35
CA ILE A 52 17.15 -9.33 -4.89
C ILE A 52 16.63 -10.62 -4.24
N LYS A 53 17.37 -11.14 -3.26
CA LYS A 53 16.89 -12.17 -2.34
C LYS A 53 15.95 -11.54 -1.31
N CYS A 54 14.67 -11.86 -1.37
CA CYS A 54 13.72 -11.41 -0.38
C CYS A 54 13.44 -12.50 0.65
N LYS A 55 13.53 -12.16 1.94
CA LYS A 55 12.95 -12.96 3.02
C LYS A 55 11.78 -12.20 3.60
N THR A 56 10.66 -12.89 3.81
CA THR A 56 9.45 -12.27 4.32
C THR A 56 9.05 -12.83 5.68
N PHE A 57 8.41 -11.97 6.48
CA PHE A 57 7.62 -12.35 7.64
C PHE A 57 6.23 -11.75 7.49
N VAL A 58 5.18 -12.54 7.70
CA VAL A 58 3.78 -12.07 7.64
C VAL A 58 3.16 -12.28 9.01
N SER A 59 2.59 -11.24 9.61
CA SER A 59 1.88 -11.39 10.88
C SER A 59 0.63 -12.23 10.72
N GLY A 60 0.20 -12.87 11.81
CA GLY A 60 -1.14 -13.44 11.86
C GLY A 60 -2.23 -12.38 11.60
N TYR A 61 -3.40 -12.86 11.20
CA TYR A 61 -4.57 -12.04 10.90
C TYR A 61 -4.90 -11.06 12.05
N ASN A 62 -4.91 -9.76 11.75
CA ASN A 62 -5.19 -8.68 12.70
C ASN A 62 -4.32 -8.69 13.97
N GLN A 63 -3.10 -9.25 13.89
CA GLN A 63 -2.15 -9.35 15.01
C GLN A 63 -1.06 -8.28 14.98
N TYR A 64 -1.14 -7.30 14.07
CA TYR A 64 -0.13 -6.25 13.91
C TYR A 64 0.20 -5.54 15.23
N ASN A 65 -0.80 -5.23 16.06
CA ASN A 65 -0.57 -4.62 17.38
C ASN A 65 0.26 -5.53 18.31
N GLN A 66 -0.03 -6.83 18.34
CA GLN A 66 0.68 -7.77 19.21
C GLN A 66 2.13 -7.97 18.75
N GLU A 67 2.34 -8.04 17.43
CA GLU A 67 3.67 -8.14 16.85
C GLU A 67 4.52 -6.89 17.14
N ILE A 68 3.92 -5.70 17.11
CA ILE A 68 4.64 -4.46 17.40
C ILE A 68 4.91 -4.30 18.90
N LEU A 69 3.90 -4.49 19.76
CA LEU A 69 3.98 -4.13 21.19
C LEU A 69 4.75 -5.13 22.05
N LYS A 70 4.87 -6.39 21.62
CA LYS A 70 5.46 -7.47 22.43
C LYS A 70 6.94 -7.61 22.10
N ASP A 71 7.84 -7.31 23.04
CA ASP A 71 9.30 -7.25 22.79
C ASP A 71 9.90 -8.50 22.11
N ASN A 72 9.43 -9.70 22.45
CA ASN A 72 9.92 -10.98 21.88
C ASN A 72 9.00 -11.54 20.78
N SER A 73 8.29 -10.67 20.05
CA SER A 73 7.43 -11.07 18.93
C SER A 73 8.22 -11.66 17.76
N GLN A 74 7.51 -12.33 16.85
CA GLN A 74 8.16 -12.87 15.65
C GLN A 74 8.70 -11.74 14.77
N LEU A 75 8.00 -10.60 14.71
CA LEU A 75 8.45 -9.39 14.04
C LEU A 75 9.84 -8.93 14.53
N HIS A 76 10.01 -8.76 15.84
CA HIS A 76 11.28 -8.26 16.39
C HIS A 76 12.40 -9.29 16.24
N ASN A 77 12.10 -10.58 16.43
CA ASN A 77 13.05 -11.66 16.21
C ASN A 77 13.48 -11.79 14.74
N PHE A 78 12.57 -11.55 13.79
CA PHE A 78 12.87 -11.56 12.36
C PHE A 78 13.83 -10.44 11.95
N SER A 79 13.77 -9.30 12.66
CA SER A 79 14.58 -8.10 12.47
C SER A 79 14.54 -7.61 11.01
N PRO A 80 13.35 -7.15 10.55
CA PRO A 80 13.17 -6.70 9.17
C PRO A 80 13.90 -5.38 8.90
N GLU A 81 14.31 -5.19 7.66
CA GLU A 81 14.84 -3.91 7.16
C GLU A 81 13.71 -2.97 6.76
N ILE A 82 12.63 -3.53 6.19
CA ILE A 82 11.42 -2.81 5.79
C ILE A 82 10.22 -3.50 6.44
N THR A 83 9.32 -2.72 7.04
CA THR A 83 8.05 -3.20 7.58
C THR A 83 6.91 -2.48 6.88
N PHE A 84 6.06 -3.23 6.18
CA PHE A 84 4.80 -2.71 5.64
C PHE A 84 3.69 -2.92 6.67
N LEU A 85 3.00 -1.86 7.07
CA LEU A 85 1.81 -1.92 7.94
C LEU A 85 0.59 -1.46 7.14
N ILE A 86 -0.23 -2.42 6.71
CA ILE A 86 -1.37 -2.19 5.81
C ILE A 86 -2.67 -2.32 6.59
N LEU A 87 -3.32 -1.18 6.81
CA LEU A 87 -4.54 -1.04 7.60
C LEU A 87 -5.73 -0.74 6.70
N ASP A 88 -6.88 -1.34 7.01
CA ASP A 88 -8.11 -1.12 6.28
C ASP A 88 -9.08 -0.23 7.10
N PRO A 89 -9.70 0.79 6.48
CA PRO A 89 -10.61 1.68 7.19
C PRO A 89 -11.81 0.95 7.80
N ARG A 90 -12.30 -0.15 7.23
CA ARG A 90 -13.41 -0.94 7.82
C ARG A 90 -13.00 -1.55 9.16
N LYS A 91 -11.74 -1.95 9.31
CA LYS A 91 -11.21 -2.47 10.58
C LYS A 91 -10.98 -1.36 11.61
N ILE A 92 -10.44 -0.23 11.17
CA ILE A 92 -10.16 0.91 12.05
C ILE A 92 -11.45 1.56 12.56
N PHE A 93 -12.45 1.72 11.70
CA PHE A 93 -13.73 2.34 12.03
C PHE A 93 -14.74 1.33 12.63
N GLY A 94 -14.59 0.03 12.36
CA GLY A 94 -15.50 -1.01 12.85
C GLY A 94 -16.94 -0.72 12.42
N ASN A 95 -17.88 -0.80 13.37
CA ASN A 95 -19.30 -0.53 13.10
C ASN A 95 -19.56 0.88 12.56
N LEU A 96 -18.73 1.86 12.95
CA LEU A 96 -18.86 3.24 12.50
C LEU A 96 -18.47 3.43 11.03
N PHE A 97 -17.85 2.42 10.39
CA PHE A 97 -17.65 2.45 8.94
C PHE A 97 -18.99 2.47 8.20
N TYR A 98 -19.99 1.76 8.71
CA TYR A 98 -21.32 1.66 8.10
C TYR A 98 -22.33 2.62 8.76
N ASN A 99 -22.17 2.87 10.06
CA ASN A 99 -23.13 3.63 10.87
C ASN A 99 -22.51 4.87 11.54
N SER A 100 -21.62 5.58 10.85
CA SER A 100 -20.93 6.78 11.38
C SER A 100 -21.88 7.85 11.93
N TYR A 101 -23.11 7.91 11.41
CA TYR A 101 -24.14 8.89 11.79
C TYR A 101 -24.94 8.56 13.04
N GLU A 102 -24.67 7.43 13.70
CA GLU A 102 -25.14 7.20 15.08
C GLU A 102 -24.48 8.15 16.08
N LEU A 103 -23.36 8.77 15.69
CA LEU A 103 -22.59 9.70 16.50
C LEU A 103 -22.88 11.17 16.17
N SER A 104 -22.84 12.02 17.19
CA SER A 104 -22.81 13.48 17.00
C SER A 104 -21.54 13.92 16.25
N LYS A 105 -21.51 15.18 15.78
CA LYS A 105 -20.31 15.76 15.17
C LYS A 105 -19.11 15.71 16.11
N GLU A 106 -19.29 16.12 17.36
CA GLU A 106 -18.24 16.15 18.38
C GLU A 106 -17.72 14.75 18.66
N GLN A 107 -18.61 13.76 18.78
CA GLN A 107 -18.24 12.37 18.97
C GLN A 107 -17.46 11.78 17.78
N ARG A 108 -17.80 12.19 16.54
CA ARG A 108 -17.05 11.79 15.34
C ARG A 108 -15.64 12.39 15.32
N ILE A 109 -15.50 13.65 15.72
CA ILE A 109 -14.18 14.31 15.85
C ILE A 109 -13.34 13.59 16.92
N ASP A 110 -13.91 13.35 18.10
CA ASP A 110 -13.24 12.63 19.19
C ASP A 110 -12.83 11.22 18.78
N PHE A 111 -13.69 10.53 18.02
CA PHE A 111 -13.37 9.21 17.48
C PHE A 111 -12.15 9.24 16.55
N VAL A 112 -12.11 10.18 15.59
CA VAL A 112 -10.97 10.33 14.67
C VAL A 112 -9.69 10.64 15.44
N ASN A 113 -9.75 11.57 16.39
CA ASN A 113 -8.60 11.94 17.23
C ASN A 113 -8.10 10.75 18.05
N LYS A 114 -9.01 9.97 18.64
CA LYS A 114 -8.68 8.74 19.36
C LYS A 114 -7.98 7.73 18.45
N LYS A 115 -8.53 7.45 17.27
CA LYS A 115 -7.95 6.49 16.32
C LYS A 115 -6.59 6.94 15.80
N PHE A 116 -6.44 8.23 15.53
CA PHE A 116 -5.14 8.80 15.18
C PHE A 116 -4.12 8.60 16.32
N ASN A 117 -4.50 8.89 17.57
CA ASN A 117 -3.60 8.72 18.71
C ASN A 117 -3.18 7.25 18.90
N GLU A 118 -4.10 6.29 18.76
CA GLU A 118 -3.78 4.85 18.81
C GLU A 118 -2.72 4.47 17.75
N ILE A 119 -2.87 4.97 16.51
CA ILE A 119 -1.92 4.70 15.41
C ILE A 119 -0.58 5.42 15.67
N LYS A 120 -0.62 6.66 16.15
CA LYS A 120 0.55 7.46 16.49
C LYS A 120 1.41 6.77 17.56
N GLU A 121 0.79 6.33 18.65
CA GLU A 121 1.47 5.60 19.73
C GLU A 121 2.09 4.31 19.23
N LEU A 122 1.41 3.60 18.32
CA LEU A 122 1.93 2.39 17.70
C LEU A 122 3.17 2.66 16.83
N ILE A 123 3.15 3.73 16.03
CA ILE A 123 4.31 4.20 15.24
C ILE A 123 5.47 4.55 16.17
N ASP A 124 5.21 5.34 17.21
CA ASP A 124 6.23 5.79 18.16
C ASP A 124 6.85 4.59 18.91
N PHE A 125 6.02 3.63 19.33
CA PHE A 125 6.49 2.39 19.95
C PHE A 125 7.35 1.57 18.99
N PHE A 126 6.88 1.36 17.75
CA PHE A 126 7.63 0.61 16.74
C PHE A 126 9.03 1.20 16.51
N LYS A 127 9.12 2.53 16.35
CA LYS A 127 10.40 3.24 16.17
C LYS A 127 11.31 3.10 17.38
N SER A 128 10.76 3.06 18.59
CA SER A 128 11.56 2.91 19.81
C SER A 128 12.22 1.54 19.95
N LYS A 129 11.68 0.51 19.27
CA LYS A 129 12.12 -0.89 19.37
C LYS A 129 12.79 -1.43 18.12
N SER A 130 12.53 -0.84 16.95
CA SER A 130 12.97 -1.35 15.65
C SER A 130 13.76 -0.30 14.88
N LYS A 131 14.80 -0.75 14.18
CA LYS A 131 15.54 0.05 13.18
C LYS A 131 14.95 -0.05 11.77
N SER A 132 13.91 -0.88 11.60
CA SER A 132 13.24 -1.09 10.33
C SER A 132 12.62 0.21 9.82
N LYS A 133 12.63 0.42 8.49
CA LYS A 133 11.84 1.48 7.86
C LYS A 133 10.38 1.06 7.85
N LEU A 134 9.52 1.83 8.52
CA LEU A 134 8.08 1.58 8.57
C LEU A 134 7.40 2.25 7.38
N VAL A 135 6.66 1.49 6.60
CA VAL A 135 5.79 2.00 5.55
C VAL A 135 4.35 1.70 5.96
N ILE A 136 3.63 2.70 6.46
CA ILE A 136 2.25 2.56 6.92
C ILE A 136 1.29 3.03 5.84
N SER A 137 0.19 2.31 5.61
CA SER A 137 -0.84 2.77 4.68
C SER A 137 -1.69 3.89 5.26
N ASN A 138 -2.07 4.86 4.41
CA ASN A 138 -3.26 5.66 4.67
C ASN A 138 -4.55 4.84 4.42
N PHE A 139 -5.69 5.50 4.49
CA PHE A 139 -7.01 4.88 4.35
C PHE A 139 -7.68 5.35 3.06
N TRP A 140 -8.24 4.41 2.29
CA TRP A 140 -9.05 4.78 1.14
C TRP A 140 -10.39 5.39 1.56
N ILE A 141 -10.88 6.35 0.78
CA ILE A 141 -12.14 7.06 1.02
C ILE A 141 -13.25 6.34 0.26
N PRO A 142 -14.27 5.79 0.95
CA PRO A 142 -15.36 5.07 0.28
C PRO A 142 -16.13 5.96 -0.70
N THR A 143 -16.46 5.39 -1.85
CA THR A 143 -17.37 6.02 -2.81
C THR A 143 -18.79 6.11 -2.26
N TYR A 144 -19.20 5.11 -1.48
CA TYR A 144 -20.48 5.08 -0.78
C TYR A 144 -20.52 6.04 0.42
N SER A 145 -21.66 6.72 0.58
CA SER A 145 -22.07 7.38 1.82
C SER A 145 -23.53 7.02 2.13
N PRO A 146 -23.88 6.74 3.40
CA PRO A 146 -25.27 6.56 3.82
C PRO A 146 -26.19 7.74 3.49
N TYR A 147 -25.64 8.95 3.37
CA TYR A 147 -26.38 10.18 3.06
C TYR A 147 -26.25 10.61 1.59
N GLY A 148 -25.53 9.85 0.76
CA GLY A 148 -25.36 10.12 -0.67
C GLY A 148 -24.91 11.56 -0.94
N ILE A 149 -25.63 12.27 -1.81
CA ILE A 149 -25.32 13.67 -2.18
C ILE A 149 -25.43 14.62 -0.97
N SER A 150 -26.33 14.32 -0.02
CA SER A 150 -26.54 15.13 1.19
C SER A 150 -25.36 15.08 2.16
N GLU A 151 -24.42 14.14 1.98
CA GLU A 151 -23.12 14.12 2.68
C GLU A 151 -22.44 15.50 2.62
N THR A 152 -22.52 16.19 1.48
CA THR A 152 -21.89 17.50 1.25
C THR A 152 -22.44 18.63 2.13
N LYS A 153 -23.60 18.42 2.76
CA LYS A 153 -24.22 19.36 3.71
C LYS A 153 -24.05 18.93 5.16
N THR A 154 -23.42 17.77 5.38
CA THR A 154 -23.22 17.24 6.73
C THR A 154 -21.91 17.75 7.29
N GLU A 155 -21.98 18.47 8.40
CA GLU A 155 -20.79 18.90 9.11
C GLU A 155 -19.98 17.68 9.59
N PHE A 156 -18.70 17.65 9.20
CA PHE A 156 -17.76 16.58 9.53
C PHE A 156 -18.32 15.17 9.23
N GLY A 157 -18.83 14.98 8.01
CA GLY A 157 -19.37 13.72 7.49
C GLY A 157 -18.37 12.54 7.54
N PHE A 158 -18.86 11.34 7.25
CA PHE A 158 -18.05 10.12 7.25
C PHE A 158 -16.79 10.22 6.37
N ARG A 159 -16.95 10.78 5.17
CA ARG A 159 -15.81 10.94 4.25
C ARG A 159 -14.79 11.93 4.81
N GLU A 160 -15.24 12.97 5.49
CA GLU A 160 -14.37 13.95 6.15
C GLU A 160 -13.64 13.34 7.34
N MET A 161 -14.24 12.39 8.08
CA MET A 161 -13.55 11.65 9.14
C MET A 161 -12.32 10.91 8.62
N ILE A 162 -12.45 10.21 7.48
CA ILE A 162 -11.34 9.46 6.86
C ILE A 162 -10.29 10.43 6.31
N LYS A 163 -10.71 11.51 5.62
CA LYS A 163 -9.79 12.56 5.15
C LYS A 163 -8.99 13.17 6.30
N GLN A 164 -9.65 13.51 7.41
CA GLN A 164 -8.99 14.08 8.58
C GLN A 164 -8.00 13.08 9.19
N LEU A 165 -8.36 11.80 9.30
CA LEU A 165 -7.45 10.75 9.78
C LEU A 165 -6.22 10.61 8.86
N ASN A 166 -6.42 10.62 7.55
CA ASN A 166 -5.35 10.60 6.56
C ASN A 166 -4.44 11.82 6.66
N GLN A 167 -5.02 13.02 6.83
CA GLN A 167 -4.25 14.25 6.97
C GLN A 167 -3.41 14.21 8.25
N ASN A 168 -3.99 13.82 9.38
CA ASN A 168 -3.25 13.69 10.64
C ASN A 168 -2.10 12.69 10.51
N LEU A 169 -2.31 11.57 9.82
CA LEU A 169 -1.29 10.55 9.57
C LEU A 169 -0.17 11.08 8.66
N LEU A 170 -0.52 11.80 7.59
CA LEU A 170 0.46 12.46 6.72
C LEU A 170 1.32 13.45 7.51
N ASP A 171 0.69 14.33 8.29
CA ASP A 171 1.39 15.34 9.11
C ASP A 171 2.36 14.66 10.09
N LYS A 172 1.95 13.56 10.74
CA LYS A 172 2.84 12.78 11.63
C LYS A 172 4.03 12.17 10.90
N VAL A 173 3.84 11.68 9.68
CA VAL A 173 4.88 10.97 8.94
C VAL A 173 5.87 11.92 8.27
N GLN A 174 5.46 13.14 7.93
CA GLN A 174 6.34 14.15 7.29
C GLN A 174 7.58 14.48 8.13
N ASP A 175 7.45 14.46 9.45
CA ASP A 175 8.55 14.77 10.38
C ASP A 175 9.46 13.55 10.68
N GLU A 176 9.26 12.41 10.01
CA GLU A 176 9.86 11.13 10.40
C GLU A 176 10.74 10.49 9.30
N ASP A 177 12.07 10.47 9.51
CA ASP A 177 13.03 9.89 8.55
C ASP A 177 12.89 8.36 8.31
N SER A 178 12.28 7.67 9.27
CA SER A 178 12.14 6.21 9.26
C SER A 178 10.71 5.72 9.01
N VAL A 179 9.76 6.63 8.82
CA VAL A 179 8.36 6.29 8.57
C VAL A 179 7.94 6.88 7.22
N TYR A 180 7.19 6.11 6.43
CA TYR A 180 6.73 6.50 5.11
C TYR A 180 5.25 6.15 4.97
N LEU A 181 4.56 6.89 4.11
CA LEU A 181 3.15 6.70 3.85
C LEU A 181 2.95 5.95 2.52
N LEU A 182 2.28 4.81 2.57
CA LEU A 182 1.72 4.14 1.40
C LEU A 182 0.33 4.71 1.11
N ASP A 183 0.14 5.27 -0.08
CA ASP A 183 -1.13 5.88 -0.48
C ASP A 183 -2.10 4.82 -1.04
N MET A 184 -2.82 4.16 -0.13
CA MET A 184 -3.88 3.22 -0.44
C MET A 184 -5.12 3.88 -1.03
N ASP A 185 -5.42 5.13 -0.69
CA ASP A 185 -6.51 5.89 -1.32
C ASP A 185 -6.26 6.05 -2.83
N ARG A 186 -5.03 6.41 -3.20
CA ARG A 186 -4.61 6.46 -4.61
C ARG A 186 -4.60 5.08 -5.26
N PHE A 187 -4.16 4.03 -4.57
CA PHE A 187 -4.20 2.67 -5.11
C PHE A 187 -5.63 2.26 -5.46
N VAL A 188 -6.57 2.42 -4.52
CA VAL A 188 -7.99 2.09 -4.72
C VAL A 188 -8.60 2.96 -5.82
N SER A 189 -8.30 4.26 -5.83
CA SER A 189 -8.80 5.18 -6.88
C SER A 189 -8.27 4.83 -8.27
N LYS A 190 -7.00 4.40 -8.39
CA LYS A 190 -6.36 4.02 -9.66
C LYS A 190 -6.97 2.78 -10.29
N TYR A 191 -7.35 1.79 -9.49
CA TYR A 191 -7.87 0.52 -9.97
C TYR A 191 -9.40 0.41 -9.86
N GLY A 192 -10.04 1.33 -9.14
CA GLY A 192 -11.48 1.37 -8.88
C GLY A 192 -11.87 0.53 -7.67
N GLU A 193 -12.64 1.12 -6.75
CA GLU A 193 -13.10 0.47 -5.51
C GLU A 193 -13.77 -0.89 -5.79
N GLU A 194 -14.72 -0.92 -6.73
CA GLU A 194 -15.47 -2.13 -7.13
C GLU A 194 -14.58 -3.25 -7.69
N ASN A 195 -13.43 -2.92 -8.27
CA ASN A 195 -12.50 -3.93 -8.79
C ASN A 195 -11.56 -4.43 -7.69
N THR A 196 -11.09 -3.50 -6.86
CA THR A 196 -10.15 -3.81 -5.77
C THR A 196 -10.81 -4.56 -4.62
N PHE A 197 -12.13 -4.63 -4.58
CA PHE A 197 -12.88 -5.32 -3.53
C PHE A 197 -13.81 -6.40 -4.09
N ASP A 198 -13.77 -7.59 -3.50
CA ASP A 198 -14.61 -8.73 -3.87
C ASP A 198 -15.40 -9.19 -2.65
N PHE A 199 -16.74 -9.11 -2.71
CA PHE A 199 -17.61 -9.47 -1.60
C PHE A 199 -17.49 -10.95 -1.20
N GLN A 200 -17.31 -11.87 -2.15
CA GLN A 200 -17.18 -13.29 -1.83
C GLN A 200 -15.88 -13.53 -1.06
N GLN A 201 -14.77 -12.98 -1.55
CA GLN A 201 -13.47 -13.10 -0.88
C GLN A 201 -13.50 -12.46 0.51
N TYR A 202 -14.19 -11.33 0.66
CA TYR A 202 -14.40 -10.68 1.95
C TYR A 202 -15.18 -11.57 2.94
N PHE A 203 -16.33 -12.11 2.54
CA PHE A 203 -17.16 -12.92 3.44
C PHE A 203 -16.55 -14.28 3.77
N PHE A 204 -15.80 -14.89 2.85
CA PHE A 204 -15.22 -16.22 3.06
C PHE A 204 -13.83 -16.20 3.70
N GLY A 205 -13.04 -15.13 3.51
CA GLY A 205 -11.64 -15.09 3.94
C GLY A 205 -11.19 -13.82 4.65
N ASP A 206 -12.10 -12.85 4.87
CA ASP A 206 -11.76 -11.49 5.31
C ASP A 206 -10.58 -10.92 4.50
N ILE A 207 -10.77 -10.94 3.17
CA ILE A 207 -9.86 -10.39 2.16
C ILE A 207 -10.43 -9.05 1.68
N GLN A 208 -9.68 -7.98 1.91
CA GLN A 208 -10.12 -6.58 1.73
C GLN A 208 -9.62 -6.02 0.40
N ILE A 209 -8.62 -6.68 -0.18
CA ILE A 209 -8.07 -6.42 -1.49
C ILE A 209 -8.21 -7.70 -2.30
N SER A 210 -9.00 -7.64 -3.36
CA SER A 210 -9.21 -8.76 -4.27
C SER A 210 -7.87 -9.36 -4.70
N ILE A 211 -7.78 -10.68 -4.65
CA ILE A 211 -6.58 -11.46 -4.98
C ILE A 211 -5.98 -11.05 -6.34
N LYS A 212 -6.82 -10.66 -7.30
CA LYS A 212 -6.40 -10.17 -8.63
C LYS A 212 -5.52 -8.91 -8.56
N PHE A 213 -5.68 -8.11 -7.51
CA PHE A 213 -4.96 -6.85 -7.31
C PHE A 213 -3.77 -6.96 -6.36
N ILE A 214 -3.51 -8.14 -5.78
CA ILE A 214 -2.33 -8.37 -4.94
C ILE A 214 -1.01 -8.14 -5.72
N PRO A 215 -0.85 -8.60 -6.98
CA PRO A 215 0.35 -8.27 -7.76
C PRO A 215 0.51 -6.77 -8.04
N HIS A 216 -0.60 -6.07 -8.22
CA HIS A 216 -0.60 -4.62 -8.40
C HIS A 216 -0.18 -3.89 -7.12
N LEU A 217 -0.67 -4.32 -5.96
CA LEU A 217 -0.23 -3.79 -4.67
C LEU A 217 1.27 -4.05 -4.46
N ALA A 218 1.73 -5.27 -4.76
CA ALA A 218 3.14 -5.62 -4.67
C ALA A 218 4.03 -4.70 -5.52
N ASN A 219 3.59 -4.26 -6.70
CA ASN A 219 4.33 -3.29 -7.51
C ASN A 219 4.48 -1.92 -6.82
N GLU A 220 3.42 -1.44 -6.15
CA GLU A 220 3.49 -0.19 -5.37
C GLU A 220 4.52 -0.33 -4.23
N LEU A 221 4.50 -1.47 -3.51
CA LEU A 221 5.47 -1.75 -2.43
C LEU A 221 6.92 -1.90 -2.97
N MET A 222 7.09 -2.56 -4.11
CA MET A 222 8.40 -2.77 -4.74
C MET A 222 9.11 -1.46 -5.10
N SER A 223 8.35 -0.41 -5.40
CA SER A 223 8.93 0.92 -5.67
C SER A 223 9.72 1.43 -4.45
N PHE A 224 9.21 1.19 -3.24
CA PHE A 224 9.91 1.52 -2.00
C PHE A 224 11.12 0.60 -1.78
N VAL A 225 10.99 -0.71 -2.00
CA VAL A 225 12.10 -1.68 -1.86
C VAL A 225 13.29 -1.32 -2.76
N ILE A 226 13.03 -0.99 -4.02
CA ILE A 226 14.04 -0.57 -5.01
C ILE A 226 14.75 0.71 -4.56
N ALA A 227 14.00 1.68 -4.04
CA ALA A 227 14.54 2.94 -3.54
C ALA A 227 15.41 2.70 -2.29
N TYR A 228 14.93 1.89 -1.35
CA TYR A 228 15.65 1.52 -0.12
C TYR A 228 17.01 0.87 -0.42
N LEU A 229 17.05 -0.05 -1.38
CA LEU A 229 18.28 -0.73 -1.79
C LEU A 229 19.18 0.13 -2.70
N GLY A 230 18.76 1.34 -3.07
CA GLY A 230 19.55 2.25 -3.92
C GLY A 230 19.76 1.76 -5.36
N ILE A 231 18.93 0.82 -5.83
CA ILE A 231 19.02 0.23 -7.17
C ILE A 231 18.07 0.91 -8.19
N SER A 232 17.65 2.14 -7.89
CA SER A 232 16.80 2.95 -8.76
C SER A 232 17.50 3.27 -10.09
N LYS A 233 16.70 3.39 -11.15
CA LYS A 233 17.19 3.85 -12.45
C LYS A 233 17.45 5.35 -12.37
N LYS A 234 18.64 5.78 -12.77
CA LYS A 234 19.08 7.20 -12.73
C LYS A 234 19.05 7.90 -14.08
N CYS A 235 18.77 7.18 -15.16
CA CYS A 235 18.77 7.68 -16.53
C CYS A 235 17.64 7.01 -17.31
N ILE A 236 16.93 7.78 -18.11
CA ILE A 236 16.01 7.32 -19.14
C ILE A 236 16.64 7.69 -20.47
N VAL A 237 16.92 6.69 -21.30
CA VAL A 237 17.38 6.90 -22.67
C VAL A 237 16.15 6.80 -23.56
N LEU A 238 15.89 7.87 -24.30
CA LEU A 238 14.73 7.99 -25.18
C LEU A 238 15.24 8.12 -26.60
N ASP A 239 14.65 7.36 -27.51
CA ASP A 239 14.73 7.66 -28.92
C ASP A 239 13.85 8.89 -29.23
N LEU A 240 14.06 9.52 -30.38
CA LEU A 240 13.30 10.70 -30.80
C LEU A 240 12.13 10.29 -31.70
N ASP A 241 12.46 9.72 -32.87
CA ASP A 241 11.50 9.41 -33.92
C ASP A 241 10.54 8.30 -33.47
N ASN A 242 9.25 8.55 -33.62
CA ASN A 242 8.15 7.67 -33.17
C ASN A 242 8.18 7.30 -31.68
N THR A 243 9.01 7.97 -30.88
CA THR A 243 9.09 7.78 -29.43
C THR A 243 8.65 9.04 -28.70
N LEU A 244 9.26 10.19 -28.99
CA LEU A 244 8.87 11.48 -28.41
C LEU A 244 7.94 12.29 -29.32
N TRP A 245 8.04 12.09 -30.62
CA TRP A 245 7.14 12.65 -31.63
C TRP A 245 6.76 11.58 -32.64
N GLY A 246 5.65 11.79 -33.35
CA GLY A 246 5.33 10.97 -34.53
C GLY A 246 6.08 11.46 -35.77
N GLY A 247 6.51 10.55 -36.63
CA GLY A 247 7.28 10.88 -37.84
C GLY A 247 8.79 10.73 -37.65
N ILE A 248 9.52 10.89 -38.75
CA ILE A 248 10.99 10.77 -38.82
C ILE A 248 11.56 12.12 -39.23
N ALA A 249 12.25 12.81 -38.32
CA ALA A 249 12.70 14.18 -38.56
C ALA A 249 13.60 14.35 -39.79
N GLY A 250 14.37 13.30 -40.13
CA GLY A 250 15.23 13.27 -41.33
C GLY A 250 14.45 13.15 -42.65
N GLU A 251 13.24 12.60 -42.63
CA GLU A 251 12.39 12.38 -43.82
C GLU A 251 11.31 13.46 -43.93
N ASP A 252 10.63 13.73 -42.82
CA ASP A 252 9.49 14.64 -42.75
C ASP A 252 9.91 16.11 -42.57
N GLY A 253 11.17 16.35 -42.20
CA GLY A 253 11.67 17.66 -41.78
C GLY A 253 11.14 18.05 -40.40
N ILE A 254 11.78 19.06 -39.79
CA ILE A 254 11.41 19.52 -38.42
C ILE A 254 9.96 20.00 -38.37
N ASP A 255 9.45 20.62 -39.44
CA ASP A 255 8.06 21.11 -39.50
C ASP A 255 7.03 19.97 -39.70
N GLY A 256 7.49 18.76 -40.07
CA GLY A 256 6.64 17.61 -40.34
C GLY A 256 6.45 16.66 -39.16
N ILE A 257 7.20 16.85 -38.05
CA ILE A 257 7.06 16.00 -36.85
C ILE A 257 5.74 16.30 -36.11
N LYS A 258 5.10 15.25 -35.60
CA LYS A 258 3.82 15.33 -34.91
C LYS A 258 4.01 15.35 -33.40
N LEU A 259 3.67 16.49 -32.80
CA LEU A 259 3.66 16.69 -31.36
C LEU A 259 2.21 16.97 -30.91
N GLY A 260 1.71 16.19 -29.95
CA GLY A 260 0.32 16.25 -29.49
C GLY A 260 -0.63 15.30 -30.24
N HIS A 261 -1.93 15.42 -29.99
CA HIS A 261 -2.96 14.64 -30.70
C HIS A 261 -3.41 15.36 -31.99
N GLY A 262 -2.47 15.58 -32.91
CA GLY A 262 -2.69 16.10 -34.27
C GLY A 262 -1.96 15.24 -35.30
#